data_AF-X0WW22-F1
#
_entry.id   AF-X0WW22-F1
#
_cell.length_a   1.000
_cell.length_b   1.000
_cell.length_c   1.000
_cell.angle_alpha   90.00
_cell.angle_beta   90.00
_cell.angle_gamma   90.00
#
_symmetry.space_group_name_H-M   'P 1'
#
loop_
_entity.id
_entity.type
_entity.pdbx_description
1 polymer ?
#
loop_
_entity_poly.entity_id
_entity_poly.type
_entity_poly.pdbx_seq_one_letter_code
_entity_poly.pdbx_strand_id
1 'polypeptide(L)' 'MTTIDKNKIREFLKTIEDPEFEIDIVNPGLVYDIALEGSKAVITMTLTSRGCP' A
#
# COMPACT_ATOMS: atom_id res chain seq x y z
N MET A 1 8.01 -2.33 23.12
CA MET A 1 8.16 -2.85 21.74
C MET A 1 6.93 -2.44 20.97
N THR A 2 7.04 -1.49 20.04
CA THR A 2 5.92 -1.06 19.20
C THR A 2 5.82 -2.05 18.06
N THR A 3 5.05 -3.11 18.24
CA THR A 3 4.83 -4.11 17.19
C THR A 3 4.07 -3.43 16.07
N ILE A 4 4.73 -3.20 14.93
CA ILE A 4 4.07 -2.66 13.75
C ILE A 4 3.10 -3.73 13.25
N ASP A 5 1.83 -3.36 13.08
CA ASP A 5 0.75 -4.28 12.72
C ASP A 5 0.46 -4.16 11.22
N LYS A 6 0.59 -5.26 10.47
CA LYS A 6 0.38 -5.26 9.02
C LYS A 6 -1.02 -4.78 8.64
N ASN A 7 -2.03 -5.11 9.47
CA ASN A 7 -3.40 -4.68 9.23
C ASN A 7 -3.53 -3.16 9.36
N LYS A 8 -2.90 -2.55 10.37
CA LYS A 8 -2.92 -1.08 10.54
C LYS A 8 -2.27 -0.36 9.36
N ILE A 9 -1.17 -0.90 8.83
CA ILE A 9 -0.54 -0.36 7.62
C ILE A 9 -1.50 -0.47 6.44
N ARG A 10 -2.11 -1.64 6.23
CA ARG A 10 -3.04 -1.86 5.12
C ARG A 10 -4.25 -0.92 5.20
N GLU A 11 -4.80 -0.71 6.38
CA GLU A 11 -5.90 0.25 6.59
C GLU A 11 -5.48 1.70 6.34
N PHE A 12 -4.24 2.07 6.69
CA PHE A 12 -3.70 3.38 6.35
C PHE A 12 -3.50 3.55 4.84
N LEU A 13 -2.98 2.53 4.15
CA LEU A 13 -2.81 2.57 2.69
C LEU A 13 -4.14 2.70 1.94
N LYS A 14 -5.27 2.23 2.50
CA LYS A 14 -6.61 2.46 1.93
C LYS A 14 -7.04 3.92 1.94
N THR A 15 -6.41 4.79 2.73
CA THR A 15 -6.71 6.23 2.71
C THR A 15 -5.91 6.97 1.64
N ILE A 16 -5.04 6.27 0.90
CA ILE A 16 -4.27 6.83 -0.20
C ILE A 16 -5.01 6.51 -1.50
N GLU A 17 -5.48 7.57 -2.15
CA GLU A 17 -6.24 7.49 -3.39
C GLU A 17 -5.33 7.67 -4.59
N ASP A 18 -5.59 6.91 -5.65
CA ASP A 18 -4.99 7.07 -6.96
C ASP A 18 -5.56 8.36 -7.60
N PRO A 19 -4.70 9.36 -7.93
CA PRO A 19 -5.16 10.65 -8.45
C PRO A 19 -5.76 10.56 -9.87
N GLU A 20 -5.55 9.45 -10.60
CA GLU A 20 -6.13 9.25 -11.93
C GLU A 20 -7.52 8.64 -11.86
N PHE A 21 -7.74 7.70 -10.94
CA PHE A 21 -8.97 6.89 -10.89
C PHE A 21 -9.87 7.15 -9.68
N GLU A 22 -9.49 8.03 -8.76
CA GLU A 22 -10.25 8.37 -7.53
C GLU A 22 -10.67 7.12 -6.71
N ILE A 23 -9.83 6.09 -6.73
CA ILE A 23 -9.99 4.86 -5.95
C ILE A 23 -8.77 4.65 -5.06
N ASP A 24 -8.91 3.95 -3.94
CA ASP A 24 -7.76 3.65 -3.09
C ASP A 24 -6.82 2.64 -3.75
N ILE A 25 -5.55 2.66 -3.35
CA ILE A 25 -4.52 1.77 -3.90
C ILE A 25 -4.64 0.31 -3.44
N VAL A 26 -5.51 -0.02 -2.48
CA VAL A 26 -5.58 -1.36 -1.87
C VAL A 26 -6.68 -2.21 -2.49
N ASN A 27 -7.89 -1.67 -2.66
CA ASN A 27 -9.06 -2.35 -3.20
C ASN A 27 -8.90 -2.89 -4.63
N PRO A 28 -8.33 -2.17 -5.61
CA PRO A 28 -8.02 -2.71 -6.94
C PRO A 28 -6.91 -3.76 -6.92
N GLY A 29 -6.28 -4.00 -5.77
CA GLY A 29 -5.22 -5.00 -5.62
C GLY A 29 -3.85 -4.51 -6.08
N LEU A 30 -3.60 -3.19 -6.09
CA LEU A 30 -2.28 -2.65 -6.47
C LEU A 30 -1.21 -2.95 -5.42
N VAL A 31 -1.60 -3.17 -4.16
CA VAL A 31 -0.70 -3.62 -3.08
C VAL A 31 -0.64 -5.15 -3.03
N TYR A 32 0.52 -5.72 -3.35
CA TYR A 32 0.75 -7.16 -3.42
C TYR A 32 1.22 -7.76 -2.09
N ASP A 33 2.18 -7.11 -1.42
CA ASP A 33 2.72 -7.61 -0.15
C ASP A 33 3.14 -6.48 0.78
N ILE A 34 3.08 -6.76 2.09
CA ILE A 34 3.59 -5.89 3.15
C ILE A 34 4.48 -6.75 4.05
N ALA A 35 5.79 -6.55 3.95
CA ALA A 35 6.79 -7.17 4.80
C ALA A 35 7.23 -6.22 5.91
N LEU A 36 7.49 -6.75 7.09
CA LEU A 36 7.98 -5.99 8.24
C LEU A 36 9.41 -6.42 8.55
N GLU A 37 10.35 -5.50 8.42
CA GLU A 37 11.77 -5.73 8.72
C GLU A 37 12.19 -4.82 9.87
N GLY A 38 12.07 -5.33 11.09
CA GLY A 38 12.34 -4.58 12.31
C GLY A 38 11.39 -3.39 12.47
N SER A 39 11.89 -2.17 12.25
CA SER A 39 11.13 -0.92 12.31
C SER A 39 10.69 -0.40 10.93
N LYS A 40 10.96 -1.13 9.85
CA LYS A 40 10.61 -0.74 8.47
C LYS A 40 9.47 -1.60 7.93
N ALA A 41 8.58 -0.97 7.16
CA ALA A 41 7.60 -1.67 6.34
C ALA A 41 8.04 -1.58 4.87
N VAL A 42 8.18 -2.74 4.22
CA VAL A 42 8.46 -2.85 2.79
C VAL A 42 7.17 -3.25 2.09
N ILE A 43 6.71 -2.41 1.17
CA ILE A 43 5.45 -2.60 0.46
C ILE A 43 5.75 -2.90 -1.01
N THR A 44 5.31 -4.06 -1.48
CA THR A 44 5.38 -4.43 -2.90
C THR A 44 4.08 -4.03 -3.57
N MET A 45 4.14 -3.22 -4.62
CA MET A 45 2.96 -2.71 -5.32
C MET A 45 3.21 -2.50 -6.83
N THR A 46 2.13 -2.31 -7.58
CA THR A 46 2.14 -1.94 -9.01
C THR A 46 1.40 -0.62 -9.25
N LEU A 47 1.52 -0.07 -10.45
CA LEU A 47 0.72 1.05 -10.93
C LEU A 47 -0.42 0.55 -11.84
N THR A 48 -1.49 1.35 -11.93
CA THR A 48 -2.69 1.10 -12.75
C THR A 48 -2.38 1.09 -14.25
N SER A 49 -1.37 1.85 -14.69
CA SER A 49 -0.94 1.93 -16.10
C SER A 49 0.58 1.82 -16.27
N ARG A 50 1.01 1.22 -17.39
CA ARG A 50 2.43 1.22 -17.79
C ARG A 50 2.83 2.63 -18.23
N GLY A 51 3.47 3.38 -17.33
CA GLY A 51 4.00 4.70 -17.62
C GLY A 51 3.44 5.87 -16.79
N CYS A 52 2.76 5.61 -15.65
CA CYS A 52 2.47 6.70 -14.71
C CYS A 52 3.78 7.34 -14.20
N PRO A 53 3.86 8.69 -14.17
CA PRO A 53 5.05 9.44 -13.77
C PRO A 53 5.41 9.27 -12.28
#